data_AF-A0A1G7YZD3-F1
#
_entry.id   AF-A0A1G7YZD3-F1
#
_cell.length_a   1.000
_cell.length_b   1.000
_cell.length_c   1.000
_cell.angle_alpha   90.00
_cell.angle_beta   90.00
_cell.angle_gamma   90.00
#
_symmetry.space_group_name_H-M   'P 1'
#
loop_
_entity.id
_entity.type
_entity.pdbx_description
1 polymer ?
#
loop_
_entity_poly.entity_id
_entity_poly.type
_entity_poly.pdbx_seq_one_letter_code
_entity_poly.pdbx_strand_id
1 'polypeptide(L)'
;MLKVSVLPSQSASWFMFRGISGVSGFFEQLGVPLPGLVAPAVAVIEVVGGLAFILGAALPVAGTLLAAVMLGALFLVHFDSGFFVRDGGYEFVLTLAAAGVAIGFSGGGAFAVDDIVQRKRAGAHATV
;
A
#
# COMPACT_ATOMS: atom_id res chain seq x y z
N MET A 1 -4.09 20.82 -45.60
CA MET A 1 -5.10 20.38 -44.59
C MET A 1 -4.46 19.35 -43.67
N LEU A 2 -3.89 19.78 -42.53
CA LEU A 2 -3.42 18.89 -41.48
C LEU A 2 -4.62 18.55 -40.56
N LYS A 3 -4.95 17.25 -40.44
CA LYS A 3 -5.70 16.76 -39.29
C LYS A 3 -4.70 16.53 -38.16
N VAL A 4 -4.57 17.50 -37.27
CA VAL A 4 -3.90 17.29 -35.98
C VAL A 4 -4.83 16.39 -35.16
N SER A 5 -4.47 15.12 -35.04
CA SER A 5 -5.06 14.23 -34.05
C SER A 5 -4.71 14.79 -32.67
N VAL A 6 -5.74 15.24 -31.95
CA VAL A 6 -5.63 15.64 -30.56
C VAL A 6 -5.19 14.40 -29.78
N LEU A 7 -3.90 14.32 -29.41
CA LEU A 7 -3.44 13.39 -28.38
C LEU A 7 -4.12 13.83 -27.08
N PRO A 8 -4.94 13.00 -26.41
CA PRO A 8 -5.41 13.35 -25.09
C PRO A 8 -4.19 13.50 -24.19
N SER A 9 -4.01 14.68 -23.61
CA SER A 9 -2.91 14.96 -22.68
C SER A 9 -3.08 14.08 -21.45
N GLN A 10 -2.30 13.01 -21.37
CA GLN A 10 -2.23 12.03 -20.27
C GLN A 10 -1.71 12.60 -18.94
N SER A 11 -1.72 13.92 -18.76
CA SER A 11 -1.05 14.57 -17.62
C SER A 11 -1.97 14.85 -16.43
N ALA A 12 -3.28 14.62 -16.56
CA ALA A 12 -4.27 14.79 -15.48
C ALA A 12 -5.06 13.50 -15.14
N SER A 13 -4.74 12.38 -15.82
CA SER A 13 -5.52 11.12 -15.78
C SER A 13 -5.27 10.25 -14.54
N TRP A 14 -4.14 10.43 -13.86
CA TRP A 14 -3.58 9.33 -13.06
C TRP A 14 -3.91 9.37 -11.56
N PHE A 15 -4.25 10.54 -11.00
CA PHE A 15 -4.63 10.65 -9.58
C PHE A 15 -6.14 10.71 -9.32
N MET A 16 -6.96 11.04 -10.32
CA MET A 16 -8.38 11.37 -10.12
C MET A 16 -9.36 10.45 -10.88
N PHE A 17 -8.92 9.62 -11.83
CA PHE A 17 -9.80 9.19 -12.91
C PHE A 17 -10.42 7.79 -12.82
N ARG A 18 -10.51 7.17 -11.65
CA ARG A 18 -11.38 5.98 -11.50
C ARG A 18 -12.10 5.83 -10.15
N GLY A 19 -11.65 6.49 -9.07
CA GLY A 19 -12.21 6.29 -7.73
C GLY A 19 -12.23 4.81 -7.31
N ILE A 20 -12.94 4.46 -6.24
CA ILE A 20 -13.15 3.05 -5.89
C ILE A 20 -13.77 2.27 -7.06
N SER A 21 -14.74 2.87 -7.77
CA SER A 21 -15.48 2.19 -8.85
C SER A 21 -14.58 1.66 -9.96
N GLY A 22 -13.56 2.42 -10.35
CA GLY A 22 -12.69 1.99 -11.42
C GLY A 22 -11.47 1.19 -10.95
N VAL A 23 -11.09 1.24 -9.66
CA VAL A 23 -10.23 0.21 -9.06
C VAL A 23 -10.97 -1.12 -9.02
N SER A 24 -12.25 -1.13 -8.62
CA SER A 24 -13.11 -2.33 -8.71
C SER A 24 -13.16 -2.87 -10.13
N GLY A 25 -13.38 -2.02 -11.14
CA GLY A 25 -13.39 -2.46 -12.54
C GLY A 25 -12.01 -2.91 -13.07
N PHE A 26 -10.91 -2.46 -12.46
CA PHE A 26 -9.57 -2.98 -12.76
C PHE A 26 -9.38 -4.36 -12.12
N PHE A 27 -9.76 -4.52 -10.85
CA PHE A 27 -9.73 -5.80 -10.15
C PHE A 27 -10.62 -6.86 -10.81
N GLU A 28 -11.76 -6.46 -11.38
CA GLU A 28 -12.61 -7.34 -12.19
C GLU A 28 -11.88 -7.86 -13.43
N GLN A 29 -11.14 -7.00 -14.14
CA GLN A 29 -10.32 -7.41 -15.31
C GLN A 29 -9.18 -8.36 -14.92
N LEU A 30 -8.66 -8.22 -13.70
CA LEU A 30 -7.64 -9.11 -13.14
C LEU A 30 -8.20 -10.41 -12.57
N GLY A 31 -9.53 -10.60 -12.57
CA GLY A 31 -10.18 -11.81 -12.03
C GLY A 31 -10.22 -11.88 -10.50
N VAL A 32 -10.07 -10.74 -9.80
CA VAL A 32 -10.17 -10.69 -8.33
C VAL A 32 -11.62 -10.95 -7.90
N PRO A 33 -11.87 -11.89 -6.97
CA PRO A 33 -13.22 -12.16 -6.48
C PRO A 33 -13.76 -10.98 -5.66
N LEU A 34 -15.06 -10.71 -5.80
CA LEU A 34 -15.76 -9.63 -5.07
C LEU A 34 -15.05 -8.27 -5.20
N PRO A 35 -14.78 -7.77 -6.42
CA PRO A 35 -14.01 -6.54 -6.62
C PRO A 35 -14.64 -5.33 -5.93
N GLY A 36 -15.96 -5.29 -5.81
CA GLY A 36 -16.70 -4.24 -5.08
C GLY A 36 -16.45 -4.19 -3.57
N LEU A 37 -15.88 -5.24 -2.97
CA LEU A 37 -15.46 -5.28 -1.56
C LEU A 37 -13.94 -5.14 -1.44
N VAL A 38 -13.19 -5.84 -2.29
CA VAL A 38 -11.72 -5.88 -2.23
C VAL A 38 -11.11 -4.52 -2.57
N ALA A 39 -11.61 -3.81 -3.58
CA ALA A 39 -11.07 -2.51 -3.95
C ALA A 39 -11.20 -1.44 -2.83
N PRO A 40 -12.37 -1.24 -2.19
CA PRO A 40 -12.46 -0.40 -1.01
C PRO A 40 -11.54 -0.83 0.13
N ALA A 41 -11.43 -2.14 0.39
CA ALA A 41 -10.61 -2.65 1.47
C ALA A 41 -9.12 -2.35 1.24
N VAL A 42 -8.62 -2.58 0.03
CA VAL A 42 -7.24 -2.24 -0.37
C VAL A 42 -7.02 -0.74 -0.22
N ALA A 43 -7.92 0.11 -0.73
CA ALA A 43 -7.78 1.56 -0.61
C ALA A 43 -7.71 2.04 0.85
N VAL A 44 -8.54 1.47 1.74
CA VAL A 44 -8.49 1.78 3.17
C VAL A 44 -7.18 1.31 3.80
N ILE A 45 -6.72 0.10 3.47
CA ILE A 45 -5.45 -0.44 3.97
C ILE A 45 -4.27 0.42 3.52
N GLU A 46 -4.22 0.82 2.26
CA GLU A 46 -3.12 1.63 1.73
C GLU A 46 -3.06 3.01 2.39
N VAL A 47 -4.21 3.68 2.54
CA VAL A 47 -4.26 5.02 3.12
C VAL A 47 -4.12 4.99 4.64
N VAL A 48 -4.98 4.26 5.33
CA VAL A 48 -5.00 4.21 6.80
C VAL A 48 -3.81 3.41 7.32
N GLY A 49 -3.51 2.27 6.71
CA GLY A 49 -2.34 1.48 7.06
C GLY A 49 -1.04 2.22 6.76
N GLY A 50 -0.94 2.92 5.62
CA GLY A 50 0.21 3.79 5.31
C GLY A 50 0.42 4.90 6.35
N LEU A 51 -0.65 5.59 6.74
CA LEU A 51 -0.58 6.61 7.81
C LEU A 51 -0.18 6.00 9.16
N ALA A 52 -0.77 4.88 9.55
CA ALA A 52 -0.41 4.17 10.78
C ALA A 52 1.06 3.74 10.76
N PHE A 53 1.54 3.25 9.61
CA PHE A 53 2.92 2.83 9.41
C PHE A 53 3.91 3.99 9.54
N ILE A 54 3.62 5.15 8.94
CA ILE A 54 4.43 6.37 9.08
C ILE A 54 4.49 6.84 10.53
N LEU A 55 3.35 6.82 11.23
CA LEU A 55 3.25 7.28 12.61
C LEU A 55 3.83 6.31 13.63
N GLY A 56 4.23 5.10 13.23
CA GLY A 56 4.70 4.12 14.20
C GLY A 56 3.56 3.53 15.05
N ALA A 57 2.33 3.46 14.53
CA ALA A 57 1.14 3.00 15.24
C ALA A 57 0.65 1.63 14.73
N ALA A 58 0.35 0.72 15.66
CA ALA A 58 -0.03 -0.67 15.34
C ALA A 58 0.90 -1.31 14.31
N LEU A 59 2.21 -1.08 14.46
CA LEU A 59 3.22 -1.29 13.41
C LEU A 59 3.24 -2.70 12.82
N PRO A 60 3.16 -3.78 13.63
CA PRO A 60 3.10 -5.13 13.10
C PRO A 60 1.88 -5.38 12.22
N VAL A 61 0.73 -4.79 12.58
CA VAL A 61 -0.52 -4.92 11.83
C VAL A 61 -0.43 -4.12 10.53
N ALA A 62 -0.03 -2.86 10.60
CA ALA A 62 0.10 -1.98 9.43
C ALA A 62 1.11 -2.56 8.41
N GLY A 63 2.29 -2.99 8.88
CA GLY A 63 3.32 -3.58 8.03
C GLY A 63 2.87 -4.88 7.36
N THR A 64 2.18 -5.75 8.10
CA THR A 64 1.65 -7.01 7.54
C THR A 64 0.58 -6.76 6.49
N LEU A 65 -0.35 -5.85 6.74
CA LEU A 65 -1.43 -5.54 5.80
C LEU A 65 -0.89 -4.89 4.51
N LEU A 66 0.03 -3.93 4.62
CA LEU A 66 0.67 -3.31 3.46
C LEU A 66 1.48 -4.34 2.66
N ALA A 67 2.22 -5.22 3.33
CA ALA A 67 2.93 -6.30 2.66
C ALA A 67 1.98 -7.25 1.92
N ALA A 68 0.83 -7.60 2.50
CA ALA A 68 -0.18 -8.42 1.84
C ALA A 68 -0.73 -7.75 0.57
N VAL A 69 -0.98 -6.44 0.59
CA VAL A 69 -1.41 -5.68 -0.60
C VAL A 69 -0.31 -5.71 -1.68
N MET A 70 0.95 -5.50 -1.30
CA MET A 70 2.07 -5.55 -2.24
C MET A 70 2.28 -6.95 -2.85
N LEU A 71 2.05 -8.02 -2.10
CA LEU A 71 2.06 -9.38 -2.62
C LEU A 71 0.91 -9.63 -3.60
N GLY A 72 -0.28 -9.09 -3.34
CA GLY A 72 -1.38 -9.10 -4.29
C GLY A 72 -1.01 -8.41 -5.61
N ALA A 73 -0.43 -7.21 -5.53
CA ALA A 73 0.06 -6.47 -6.70
C ALA A 73 1.16 -7.24 -7.45
N LEU A 74 2.06 -7.91 -6.73
CA LEU A 74 3.10 -8.75 -7.31
C LEU A 74 2.49 -9.83 -8.20
N PHE A 75 1.60 -10.66 -7.66
CA PHE A 75 1.07 -11.82 -8.40
C PHE A 75 0.06 -11.44 -9.49
N LEU A 76 -0.70 -10.36 -9.30
CA LEU A 76 -1.76 -9.98 -10.23
C LEU A 76 -1.29 -9.07 -11.37
N VAL A 77 -0.21 -8.31 -11.17
CA VAL A 77 0.19 -7.25 -12.12
C VAL A 77 1.64 -7.37 -12.58
N HIS A 78 2.56 -7.75 -11.69
CA HIS A 78 3.99 -7.60 -11.96
C HIS A 78 4.74 -8.91 -12.22
N PHE A 79 4.15 -10.06 -11.89
CA PHE A 79 4.84 -11.36 -11.94
C PHE A 79 5.34 -11.71 -13.34
N ASP A 80 4.50 -11.54 -14.36
CA ASP A 80 4.82 -11.92 -15.74
C ASP A 80 5.82 -10.96 -16.42
N SER A 81 6.02 -9.76 -15.85
CA SER A 81 6.95 -8.74 -16.37
C SER A 81 8.42 -8.99 -15.98
N GLY A 82 8.70 -10.09 -15.27
CA GLY A 82 10.04 -10.42 -14.79
C GLY A 82 10.45 -9.61 -13.54
N PHE A 83 11.75 -9.59 -13.25
CA PHE A 83 12.25 -9.00 -12.00
C PHE A 83 12.29 -7.46 -12.04
N PHE A 84 12.96 -6.87 -13.02
CA PHE A 84 13.37 -5.46 -12.96
C PHE A 84 12.21 -4.48 -13.11
N VAL A 85 12.16 -3.48 -12.22
CA VAL A 85 11.09 -2.46 -12.21
C VAL A 85 11.03 -1.64 -13.51
N ARG A 86 12.17 -1.43 -14.17
CA ARG A 86 12.25 -0.69 -15.44
C ARG A 86 11.44 -1.34 -16.56
N ASP A 87 11.28 -2.66 -16.47
CA ASP A 87 10.56 -3.49 -17.44
C ASP A 87 9.12 -3.78 -16.96
N GLY A 88 8.68 -3.12 -15.87
CA GLY A 88 7.39 -3.35 -15.21
C GLY A 88 7.39 -4.54 -14.25
N GLY A 89 8.57 -5.07 -13.90
CA GLY A 89 8.74 -6.24 -13.04
C GLY A 89 8.45 -6.04 -11.56
N TYR A 90 8.53 -7.13 -10.80
CA TYR A 90 8.08 -7.18 -9.40
C TYR A 90 9.09 -6.71 -8.34
N GLU A 91 10.30 -6.29 -8.74
CA GLU A 91 11.37 -5.82 -7.84
C GLU A 91 10.89 -4.80 -6.81
N PHE A 92 10.19 -3.76 -7.26
CA PHE A 92 9.79 -2.67 -6.38
C PHE A 92 8.67 -3.08 -5.41
N VAL A 93 7.62 -3.76 -5.88
CA VAL A 93 6.53 -4.24 -5.01
C VAL A 93 7.02 -5.27 -4.00
N LEU A 94 7.95 -6.15 -4.40
CA LEU A 94 8.57 -7.10 -3.48
C LEU A 94 9.43 -6.38 -2.42
N THR A 95 10.16 -5.34 -2.82
CA THR A 95 10.94 -4.52 -1.90
C THR A 95 10.05 -3.81 -0.88
N LEU A 96 8.91 -3.26 -1.32
CA LEU A 96 7.94 -2.65 -0.42
C LEU A 96 7.33 -3.67 0.56
N ALA A 97 7.00 -4.87 0.10
CA ALA A 97 6.51 -5.94 0.96
C ALA A 97 7.54 -6.33 2.03
N ALA A 98 8.79 -6.55 1.61
CA ALA A 98 9.88 -6.90 2.51
C ALA A 98 10.18 -5.78 3.53
N ALA A 99 10.22 -4.52 3.08
CA ALA A 99 10.40 -3.36 3.96
C ALA A 99 9.25 -3.20 4.96
N GLY A 100 8.01 -3.41 4.50
CA GLY A 100 6.81 -3.40 5.34
C GLY A 100 6.90 -4.38 6.51
N VAL A 101 7.30 -5.62 6.23
CA VAL A 101 7.52 -6.65 7.26
C VAL A 101 8.71 -6.30 8.13
N ALA A 102 9.86 -5.94 7.55
CA ALA A 102 11.07 -5.64 8.31
C ALA A 102 10.84 -4.53 9.35
N ILE A 103 10.27 -3.40 8.92
CA ILE A 103 9.98 -2.25 9.80
C ILE A 103 8.83 -2.58 10.76
N GLY A 104 7.78 -3.26 10.27
CA GLY A 104 6.62 -3.63 11.08
C GLY A 104 6.98 -4.47 12.30
N PHE A 105 8.06 -5.26 12.22
CA PHE A 105 8.52 -6.15 13.29
C PHE A 105 9.86 -5.75 13.94
N SER A 106 10.57 -4.74 13.43
CA SER A 106 11.80 -4.23 14.08
C SER A 106 11.53 -3.24 15.23
N GLY A 107 10.29 -2.78 15.37
CA GLY A 107 9.91 -1.68 16.26
C GLY A 107 10.11 -0.32 15.59
N GLY A 108 9.21 0.63 15.88
CA GLY A 108 9.17 1.94 15.21
C GLY A 108 10.12 3.00 15.78
N GLY A 109 10.85 2.66 16.85
CA GLY A 109 11.84 3.53 17.49
C GLY A 109 11.22 4.66 18.31
N ALA A 110 12.08 5.59 18.75
CA ALA A 110 11.74 6.53 19.83
C ALA A 110 10.54 7.46 19.59
N PHE A 111 10.20 7.70 18.34
CA PHE A 111 9.09 8.58 17.96
C PHE A 111 7.83 7.82 17.54
N ALA A 112 7.87 6.49 17.51
CA ALA A 112 6.71 5.68 17.17
C ALA A 112 5.62 5.81 18.24
N VAL A 113 4.37 5.94 17.80
CA VAL A 113 3.21 5.99 18.69
C VAL A 113 3.17 4.76 19.62
N ASP A 114 3.44 3.56 19.10
CA ASP A 114 3.45 2.32 19.89
C ASP A 114 4.45 2.39 21.05
N ASP A 115 5.66 2.91 20.78
CA ASP A 115 6.72 3.08 21.78
C ASP A 115 6.37 4.14 22.82
N ILE A 116 5.80 5.28 22.38
CA ILE A 116 5.40 6.37 23.27
C ILE A 116 4.31 5.89 24.24
N VAL A 117 3.32 5.15 23.74
CA VAL A 117 2.24 4.60 24.55
C VAL A 117 2.76 3.59 25.57
N GLN A 118 3.68 2.70 25.15
CA GLN A 118 4.29 1.72 26.07
C GLN A 118 5.09 2.39 27.20
N ARG A 119 5.88 3.41 26.90
CA ARG A 119 6.65 4.17 27.92
C ARG A 119 5.74 4.84 28.95
N LYS A 120 4.65 5.47 28.48
CA LYS A 120 3.68 6.12 29.37
C LYS A 120 3.03 5.11 30.33
N ARG A 121 2.69 3.92 29.83
CA ARG A 121 2.14 2.83 30.66
C ARG A 121 3.15 2.33 31.68
N ALA A 122 4.40 2.12 31.28
CA ALA A 122 5.45 1.67 32.20
C ALA A 122 5.71 2.68 33.34
N GLY A 123 5.72 3.99 33.02
CA GLY A 123 5.88 5.04 34.02
C GLY A 123 4.73 5.11 35.04
N ALA A 124 3.48 4.88 34.61
CA ALA A 124 2.31 4.90 35.48
C ALA A 124 2.31 3.74 36.49
N HIS A 125 2.84 2.57 36.14
CA HIS A 125 2.96 1.43 37.05
C HIS A 125 4.10 1.58 38.07
N ALA A 126 5.14 2.37 37.76
CA ALA A 126 6.26 2.59 38.67
C ALA A 126 5.96 3.56 39.82
N THR A 127 4.84 4.30 39.75
CA THR A 127 4.42 5.29 40.74
C THR A 127 3.34 4.79 41.71
N VAL A 128 2.96 3.51 41.64
CA VAL A 128 1.96 2.86 42.51
C VAL A 128 2.63 1.98 43.55
#